data_AF-A0A1C5BUU7-F1
#
_entry.id   AF-A0A1C5BUU7-F1
#
_cell.length_a   1.000
_cell.length_b   1.000
_cell.length_c   1.000
_cell.angle_alpha   90.00
_cell.angle_beta   90.00
_cell.angle_gamma   90.00
#
_symmetry.space_group_name_H-M   'P 1'
#
loop_
_entity.id
_entity.type
_entity.pdbx_description
1 polymer ?
#
loop_
_entity_poly.entity_id
_entity_poly.type
_entity_poly.pdbx_seq_one_letter_code
_entity_poly.pdbx_strand_id
1 'polypeptide(L)'
;MTTYRIEFGKVGDIYPVSPLTLPLDEINAFCRQVAEHAIPYLRPVLTEMGRPELADCLFHMNEDRSMGQFLWLDLAAGKGAQFCPARLSATP
;
A
#
# COMPACT_ATOMS: atom_id res chain seq x y z
N MET A 1 16.65 3.91 13.77
CA MET A 1 15.28 4.12 13.30
C MET A 1 15.30 5.17 12.21
N THR A 2 14.73 4.90 11.03
CA THR A 2 14.59 5.88 9.95
C THR A 2 13.10 6.13 9.74
N THR A 3 12.69 7.38 9.70
CA THR A 3 11.30 7.74 9.41
C THR A 3 11.12 7.89 7.91
N TYR A 4 10.03 7.35 7.37
CA TYR A 4 9.70 7.43 5.96
C TYR A 4 8.40 8.21 5.77
N ARG A 5 8.40 9.11 4.80
CA ARG A 5 7.19 9.64 4.19
C ARG A 5 6.78 8.71 3.05
N ILE A 6 5.55 8.20 3.11
CA ILE A 6 4.92 7.36 2.10
C ILE A 6 3.93 8.21 1.31
N GLU A 7 4.15 8.32 0.00
CA GLU A 7 3.28 9.04 -0.92
C GLU A 7 2.59 8.04 -1.84
N PHE A 8 1.29 7.87 -1.65
CA PHE A 8 0.49 6.90 -2.39
C PHE A 8 0.13 7.44 -3.78
N GLY A 9 0.19 6.54 -4.76
CA GLY A 9 -0.14 6.77 -6.15
C GLY A 9 -1.63 6.62 -6.42
N LYS A 10 -1.97 6.63 -7.70
CA LYS A 10 -3.36 6.55 -8.14
C LYS A 10 -3.95 5.15 -7.98
N VAL A 11 -5.27 5.12 -7.76
CA VAL A 11 -6.12 3.95 -7.95
C VAL A 11 -7.28 4.39 -8.83
N GLY A 12 -7.38 3.79 -10.02
CA GLY A 12 -8.17 4.40 -11.10
C GLY A 12 -7.59 5.78 -11.45
N ASP A 13 -8.43 6.81 -11.40
CA ASP A 13 -8.06 8.18 -11.77
C ASP A 13 -7.77 9.13 -10.60
N ILE A 14 -7.92 8.65 -9.36
CA ILE A 14 -7.83 9.46 -8.14
C ILE A 14 -6.65 9.05 -7.25
N TYR A 15 -6.31 9.94 -6.30
CA TYR A 15 -5.38 9.69 -5.19
C TYR A 15 -6.19 9.53 -3.89
N PRO A 16 -6.67 8.32 -3.56
CA PRO A 16 -7.61 8.17 -2.45
C PRO A 16 -6.95 8.22 -1.07
N VAL A 17 -5.66 7.92 -0.99
CA VAL A 17 -4.91 7.84 0.27
C VAL A 17 -4.03 9.06 0.43
N SER A 18 -4.18 9.76 1.54
CA SER A 18 -3.28 10.86 1.92
C SER A 18 -1.88 10.33 2.25
N PRO A 19 -0.82 11.13 2.05
CA PRO A 19 0.52 10.74 2.47
C PRO A 19 0.59 10.41 3.96
N LEU A 20 1.40 9.41 4.29
CA LEU A 20 1.61 8.92 5.65
C LEU A 20 3.08 9.11 6.05
N THR A 21 3.37 9.28 7.34
CA THR A 21 4.76 9.34 7.83
C THR A 21 4.88 8.41 9.03
N LEU A 22 5.78 7.44 8.95
CA LEU A 22 5.95 6.40 9.98
C LEU A 22 7.43 6.05 10.19
N PRO A 23 7.83 5.72 11.42
CA PRO A 23 9.14 5.15 11.70
C PRO A 23 9.24 3.71 11.17
N LEU A 24 10.36 3.37 10.54
CA LEU A 24 10.71 1.99 10.20
C LEU A 24 11.63 1.42 11.29
N ASP A 25 11.03 0.62 12.16
CA ASP A 25 11.70 -0.18 13.19
C ASP A 25 11.78 -1.65 12.80
N GLU A 26 10.65 -2.23 12.41
CA GLU A 26 10.52 -3.61 11.92
C GLU A 26 9.69 -3.61 10.63
N ILE A 27 10.16 -4.33 9.61
CA ILE A 27 9.64 -4.22 8.25
C ILE A 27 8.18 -4.70 8.17
N ASN A 28 7.84 -5.83 8.80
CA ASN A 28 6.48 -6.36 8.72
C ASN A 28 5.50 -5.47 9.47
N ALA A 29 5.87 -4.95 10.64
CA ALA A 29 5.09 -4.01 11.41
C ALA A 29 4.90 -2.68 10.66
N PHE A 30 5.92 -2.19 9.97
CA PHE A 30 5.83 -1.01 9.11
C PHE A 30 4.83 -1.25 7.97
N CYS A 31 5.00 -2.33 7.20
CA CYS A 31 4.09 -2.66 6.10
C CYS A 31 2.64 -2.84 6.57
N ARG A 32 2.43 -3.48 7.74
CA ARG A 32 1.11 -3.63 8.33
C ARG A 32 0.48 -2.28 8.66
N GLN A 33 1.22 -1.37 9.31
CA GLN A 33 0.72 -0.03 9.64
C GLN A 33 0.37 0.79 8.39
N VAL A 34 1.19 0.70 7.33
CA VAL A 34 0.88 1.33 6.04
C VAL A 34 -0.43 0.78 5.46
N ALA A 35 -0.63 -0.54 5.51
CA ALA A 35 -1.85 -1.17 5.01
C ALA A 35 -3.08 -0.81 5.86
N GLU A 36 -2.98 -0.85 7.18
CA GLU A 36 -4.05 -0.45 8.11
C GLU A 36 -4.50 0.99 7.88
N HIS A 37 -3.55 1.89 7.56
CA HIS A 37 -3.87 3.26 7.20
C HIS A 37 -4.59 3.38 5.85
N ALA A 38 -4.09 2.69 4.82
CA ALA A 38 -4.53 2.89 3.44
C ALA A 38 -5.83 2.16 3.09
N ILE A 39 -6.02 0.93 3.57
CA ILE A 39 -7.15 0.06 3.20
C ILE A 39 -8.53 0.73 3.40
N PRO A 40 -8.79 1.49 4.49
CA PRO A 40 -10.06 2.21 4.66
C PRO A 40 -10.40 3.17 3.51
N TYR A 41 -9.40 3.79 2.90
CA TYR A 41 -9.56 4.70 1.76
C TYR A 41 -9.61 3.97 0.42
N LEU A 42 -8.87 2.85 0.30
CA LEU A 42 -8.83 2.04 -0.91
C LEU A 42 -10.13 1.25 -1.12
N ARG A 43 -10.72 0.73 -0.04
CA ARG A 43 -11.88 -0.18 -0.13
C ARG A 43 -13.08 0.42 -0.88
N PRO A 44 -13.53 1.67 -0.63
CA PRO A 44 -14.63 2.27 -1.39
C PRO A 44 -14.33 2.34 -2.88
N VAL A 45 -13.12 2.78 -3.26
CA VAL A 45 -12.69 2.91 -4.66
C VAL A 45 -12.65 1.55 -5.36
N LEU A 46 -12.05 0.55 -4.70
CA LEU A 46 -11.97 -0.81 -5.22
C LEU A 46 -13.36 -1.44 -5.37
N THR A 47 -14.29 -1.12 -4.46
CA THR A 47 -15.68 -1.56 -4.54
C THR A 47 -16.39 -0.94 -5.74
N GLU A 48 -16.23 0.36 -5.97
CA GLU A 48 -16.77 1.07 -7.12
C GLU A 48 -16.23 0.52 -8.45
N MET A 49 -14.96 0.12 -8.46
CA MET A 49 -14.32 -0.56 -9.60
C MET A 49 -14.76 -2.02 -9.80
N GLY A 50 -15.65 -2.55 -8.95
CA GLY A 50 -16.12 -3.93 -9.01
C GLY A 50 -15.04 -4.95 -8.63
N ARG A 51 -14.10 -4.58 -7.76
CA ARG A 51 -12.99 -5.41 -7.26
C ARG A 51 -12.81 -5.29 -5.74
N PRO A 52 -13.86 -5.43 -4.92
CA PRO A 52 -13.77 -5.27 -3.46
C PRO A 52 -12.79 -6.24 -2.79
N GLU A 53 -12.54 -7.41 -3.39
CA GLU A 53 -11.59 -8.42 -2.92
C GLU A 53 -10.16 -7.90 -2.83
N LEU A 54 -9.78 -6.93 -3.67
CA LEU A 54 -8.44 -6.34 -3.66
C LEU A 54 -8.16 -5.58 -2.35
N ALA A 55 -9.16 -5.27 -1.54
CA ALA A 55 -8.96 -4.68 -0.23
C ALA A 55 -8.37 -5.65 0.82
N ASP A 56 -8.38 -6.97 0.55
CA ASP A 56 -7.68 -7.98 1.35
C ASP A 56 -6.23 -8.18 0.84
N CYS A 57 -5.42 -7.14 1.02
CA CYS A 57 -4.10 -7.02 0.42
C CYS A 57 -3.00 -6.77 1.45
N LEU A 58 -1.76 -6.96 1.04
CA LEU A 58 -0.57 -6.57 1.78
C LEU A 58 0.13 -5.39 1.13
N PHE A 59 0.83 -4.59 1.93
CA PHE A 59 1.80 -3.62 1.42
C PHE A 59 3.18 -4.28 1.32
N HIS A 60 3.84 -4.12 0.17
CA HIS A 60 5.16 -4.65 -0.11
C HIS A 60 6.09 -3.54 -0.56
N MET A 61 7.34 -3.54 -0.09
CA MET A 61 8.39 -2.58 -0.48
C MET A 61 9.48 -3.28 -1.28
N ASN A 62 10.16 -2.54 -2.14
CA ASN A 62 11.39 -3.01 -2.74
C ASN A 62 12.57 -3.01 -1.74
N GLU A 63 13.67 -3.66 -2.10
CA GLU A 63 14.83 -3.86 -1.22
C GLU A 63 15.49 -2.54 -0.79
N ASP A 64 15.53 -1.55 -1.70
CA ASP A 64 16.13 -0.24 -1.43
C ASP A 64 15.20 0.73 -0.66
N ARG A 65 13.95 0.32 -0.41
CA ARG A 65 12.93 1.09 0.34
C ARG A 65 12.64 2.47 -0.27
N SER A 66 12.77 2.60 -1.59
CA SER A 66 12.35 3.80 -2.34
C SER A 66 10.92 3.69 -2.88
N MET A 67 10.41 2.47 -3.02
CA MET A 67 9.09 2.19 -3.60
C MET A 67 8.35 1.09 -2.85
N GLY A 68 7.02 1.17 -2.87
CA GLY A 68 6.14 0.13 -2.39
C GLY A 68 4.86 0.03 -3.22
N GLN A 69 4.05 -0.97 -2.94
CA GLN A 69 2.80 -1.23 -3.65
C GLN A 69 1.89 -2.13 -2.84
N PHE A 70 0.59 -2.09 -3.15
CA PHE A 70 -0.38 -3.04 -2.62
C PHE A 70 -0.47 -4.26 -3.52
N LEU A 71 -0.43 -5.44 -2.89
CA LEU A 71 -0.48 -6.73 -3.54
C LEU A 71 -1.65 -7.53 -2.98
N TRP A 72 -2.55 -7.96 -3.86
CA TRP A 72 -3.56 -8.96 -3.57
C TRP A 72 -3.15 -10.29 -4.22
N LEU A 73 -3.32 -11.40 -3.52
CA LEU A 73 -2.95 -12.73 -3.98
C LEU A 73 -4.06 -13.74 -3.66
N ASP A 74 -4.50 -14.47 -4.68
CA ASP A 74 -5.29 -15.69 -4.54
C ASP A 74 -4.43 -16.87 -5.00
N LEU A 75 -3.75 -17.49 -4.03
CA LEU A 75 -2.82 -18.58 -4.30
C LEU A 75 -3.53 -19.84 -4.79
N ALA A 76 -4.77 -20.06 -4.38
CA ALA A 76 -5.55 -21.23 -4.80
C ALA A 76 -5.97 -21.11 -6.27
N ALA A 77 -6.35 -19.91 -6.72
CA ALA A 77 -6.68 -19.65 -8.11
C ALA A 77 -5.47 -19.25 -8.98
N GLY A 78 -4.29 -19.10 -8.39
CA GLY A 78 -3.07 -18.65 -9.09
C GLY A 78 -3.18 -17.21 -9.63
N LYS A 79 -3.94 -16.34 -8.95
CA LYS A 79 -4.18 -14.95 -9.36
C LYS A 79 -3.47 -13.98 -8.43
N GLY A 80 -3.18 -12.80 -8.96
CA GLY A 80 -2.69 -11.68 -8.16
C GLY A 80 -2.86 -10.35 -8.88
N ALA A 81 -2.81 -9.27 -8.12
CA ALA A 81 -2.88 -7.91 -8.64
C ALA A 81 -1.96 -6.99 -7.84
N GLN A 82 -1.30 -6.09 -8.55
CA GLN A 82 -0.53 -4.98 -7.98
C GLN A 82 -1.26 -3.68 -8.29
N PHE A 83 -1.38 -2.82 -7.29
CA PHE A 83 -2.07 -1.54 -7.43
C PHE A 83 -1.58 -0.54 -6.38
N CYS A 84 -1.99 0.72 -6.51
CA CYS A 84 -1.64 1.81 -5.60
C CYS A 84 -0.12 1.84 -5.30
N PRO A 85 0.73 2.14 -6.31
CA PRO A 85 2.17 2.27 -6.08
C PRO A 85 2.42 3.38 -5.07
N ALA A 86 3.45 3.28 -4.26
CA ALA A 86 3.81 4.30 -3.28
C ALA A 86 5.29 4.64 -3.39
N ARG A 87 5.62 5.93 -3.28
CA ARG A 87 7.00 6.39 -3.14
C ARG A 87 7.33 6.49 -1.66
N LEU A 88 8.52 6.04 -1.29
CA LEU A 88 9.07 6.18 0.05
C LEU A 88 10.24 7.14 0.02
N SER A 89 10.23 8.12 0.92
CA SER A 89 11.32 9.09 1.10
C SER A 89 11.72 9.14 2.56
N ALA A 90 12.99 8.90 2.85
CA ALA A 90 13.51 9.07 4.20
C ALA A 90 13.36 10.54 4.62
N THR A 91 12.81 10.78 5.81
CA THR A 91 12.75 12.11 6.42
C THR A 91 13.96 12.31 7.34
N PRO A 92 14.51 13.54 7.42
CA PRO A 92 15.60 13.87 8.34
C PRO A 92 15.25 13.63 9.81
#